data_AF-A0A7X7E3R6-F1
#
_entry.id   AF-A0A7X7E3R6-F1
#
_cell.length_a   1.000
_cell.length_b   1.000
_cell.length_c   1.000
_cell.angle_alpha   90.00
_cell.angle_beta   90.00
_cell.angle_gamma   90.00
#
_symmetry.space_group_name_H-M   'P 1'
#
loop_
_entity.id
_entity.type
_entity.pdbx_description
1 polymer ?
#
loop_
_entity_poly.entity_id
_entity_poly.type
_entity_poly.pdbx_seq_one_letter_code
_entity_poly.pdbx_strand_id
1 'polypeptide(L)' 'MNKIIIDNVEVVLSHPLTTKTDWIGQDEPMRQLLACWLVIDPNDLPL' A
#
# COMPACT_ATOMS: atom_id res chain seq x y z
N MET A 1 9.88 15.81 8.26
CA MET A 1 8.64 15.01 8.14
C MET A 1 7.58 15.95 7.64
N ASN A 2 7.14 15.81 6.38
CA ASN A 2 6.13 16.70 5.82
C ASN A 2 4.79 16.41 6.50
N LYS A 3 4.09 17.48 6.88
CA LYS A 3 2.77 17.43 7.51
C LYS A 3 1.78 18.20 6.64
N ILE A 4 0.54 17.70 6.53
CA ILE A 4 -0.54 18.38 5.83
C ILE A 4 -1.78 18.46 6.72
N ILE A 5 -2.63 19.47 6.51
CA ILE A 5 -3.90 19.61 7.21
C ILE A 5 -5.03 19.39 6.19
N ILE A 6 -5.93 18.46 6.48
CA ILE A 6 -7.14 18.17 5.68
C ILE A 6 -8.35 18.27 6.62
N ASP A 7 -9.30 19.14 6.34
CA ASP A 7 -10.53 19.33 7.16
C ASP A 7 -10.24 19.43 8.67
N ASN A 8 -9.22 20.21 9.03
CA ASN A 8 -8.77 20.42 10.41
C ASN A 8 -8.14 19.17 11.09
N VAL A 9 -7.76 18.16 10.32
CA VAL A 9 -7.01 16.97 10.76
C VAL A 9 -5.56 17.07 10.29
N GLU A 10 -4.60 16.99 11.22
CA GLU A 10 -3.17 16.89 10.91
C GLU A 10 -2.84 15.46 10.46
N VAL A 11 -2.31 15.33 9.24
CA VAL A 11 -1.87 14.05 8.66
C VAL A 11 -0.35 14.07 8.50
N VAL A 12 0.29 12.95 8.85
CA VAL A 12 1.73 12.73 8.68
C VAL A 12 1.99 11.38 8.03
N LEU A 13 2.93 11.34 7.10
CA LEU A 13 3.39 10.07 6.53
C LEU A 13 4.25 9.33 7.56
N SER A 14 3.93 8.06 7.80
CA SER A 14 4.73 7.18 8.64
C SER A 14 6.04 6.83 7.96
N HIS A 15 7.00 6.34 8.77
CA HIS A 15 8.21 5.77 8.21
C HIS A 15 7.91 4.47 7.46
N PRO A 16 8.68 4.14 6.40
CA PRO A 16 8.57 2.84 5.74
C PRO A 16 8.67 1.70 6.73
N LEU A 17 7.82 0.69 6.57
CA LEU A 17 7.89 -0.52 7.37
C LEU A 17 9.17 -1.29 6.99
N THR A 18 10.09 -1.46 7.93
CA THR A 18 11.36 -2.18 7.70
C THR A 18 11.29 -3.67 8.02
N THR A 19 10.16 -4.15 8.53
CA THR A 19 9.98 -5.55 8.92
C THR A 19 9.87 -6.43 7.67
N LYS A 20 10.71 -7.45 7.57
CA LYS A 20 10.55 -8.52 6.59
C LYS A 20 9.48 -9.47 7.08
N THR A 21 8.37 -9.54 6.36
CA THR A 21 7.26 -10.44 6.67
C THR A 21 7.23 -11.53 5.60
N ASP A 22 7.36 -12.78 6.03
CA ASP A 22 7.15 -13.93 5.16
C ASP A 22 5.65 -14.22 5.03
N TRP A 23 5.23 -14.59 3.83
CA TRP A 23 3.86 -15.02 3.59
C TRP A 23 3.61 -16.37 4.27
N ILE A 24 2.60 -16.45 5.14
CA ILE A 24 2.21 -17.69 5.85
C ILE A 24 0.98 -18.37 5.25
N GLY A 25 0.42 -17.83 4.15
CA GLY A 25 -0.77 -18.35 3.50
C GLY A 25 -0.45 -19.25 2.30
N GLN A 26 -1.47 -19.58 1.50
CA GLN A 26 -1.27 -20.35 0.27
C GLN A 26 -0.76 -19.45 -0.86
N ASP A 27 0.18 -19.96 -1.65
CA ASP A 27 0.77 -19.20 -2.76
C ASP A 27 -0.19 -18.99 -3.93
N GLU A 28 -1.10 -19.93 -4.16
CA GLU A 28 -2.03 -19.89 -5.30
C GLU A 28 -3.03 -18.71 -5.22
N PRO A 29 -3.77 -18.50 -4.12
CA PRO A 29 -4.67 -17.37 -4.01
C PRO A 29 -3.93 -16.02 -4.02
N MET A 30 -2.74 -15.96 -3.43
CA MET A 30 -1.90 -14.76 -3.47
C MET A 30 -1.49 -14.42 -4.91
N ARG A 31 -1.05 -15.42 -5.68
CA ARG A 31 -0.71 -15.23 -7.10
C ARG A 31 -1.90 -14.76 -7.92
N GLN A 32 -3.09 -15.29 -7.66
CA GLN A 32 -4.32 -14.88 -8.34
C GLN A 32 -4.70 -13.43 -7.99
N LEU A 33 -4.62 -13.04 -6.72
CA LEU A 33 -4.85 -11.65 -6.29
C LEU A 33 -3.85 -10.68 -6.92
N LEU A 34 -2.56 -11.03 -6.95
CA LEU A 34 -1.53 -10.21 -7.60
C LEU A 34 -1.75 -10.07 -9.11
N ALA A 35 -2.24 -11.11 -9.78
CA ALA A 35 -2.61 -11.04 -11.19
C ALA A 35 -3.79 -10.09 -11.42
N CYS A 36 -4.76 -10.05 -10.50
CA CYS A 36 -5.87 -9.10 -10.55
C CYS A 36 -5.43 -7.64 -10.26
N TRP A 37 -4.34 -7.45 -9.50
CA TRP A 37 -3.85 -6.13 -9.11
C TRP A 37 -2.99 -5.43 -10.17
N LEU A 38 -2.54 -6.13 -11.21
CA LEU A 38 -1.69 -5.57 -12.27
C LEU A 38 -2.41 -4.68 -13.28
N VAL A 39 -3.73 -4.45 -13.13
CA VAL A 39 -4.43 -3.42 -13.88
C VAL A 39 -4.42 -2.13 -13.06
N ILE A 40 -3.29 -1.43 -13.09
CA ILE A 40 -3.17 -0.08 -12.52
C ILE A 40 -3.73 0.90 -13.56
N ASP A 41 -4.71 1.71 -13.19
CA ASP A 41 -5.16 2.80 -14.06
C ASP A 41 -4.01 3.84 -14.15
N PRO A 42 -3.73 4.43 -15.32
CA PRO A 42 -2.70 5.47 -15.44
C PRO A 42 -2.90 6.67 -14.50
N ASN A 43 -4.11 6.86 -13.96
CA ASN A 43 -4.45 7.90 -13.01
C ASN A 43 -4.43 7.44 -11.54
N ASP A 44 -4.11 6.18 -11.26
CA ASP A 44 -3.96 5.72 -9.88
C ASP A 44 -2.74 6.37 -9.24
N LEU A 45 -3.00 7.12 -8.16
CA LEU A 45 -1.93 7.64 -7.31
C LEU A 45 -1.36 6.49 -6.46
N PRO A 46 -0.02 6.37 -6.34
CA PRO A 46 0.56 5.38 -5.43
C PRO A 46 0.07 5.66 -4.00
N LEU A 47 -0.53 4.62 -3.40
CA LEU A 47 -0.96 4.59 -1.99
C LEU A 47 0.17 4.97 -1.03
#